data_AF-A0A6V7KZ53-F1
#
_entry.id   AF-A0A6V7KZ53-F1
#
_cell.length_a   1.000
_cell.length_b   1.000
_cell.length_c   1.000
_cell.angle_alpha   90.00
_cell.angle_beta   90.00
_cell.angle_gamma   90.00
#
_symmetry.space_group_name_H-M   'P 1'
#
loop_
_entity.id
_entity.type
_entity.pdbx_description
1 polymer ?
#
loop_
_entity_poly.entity_id
_entity_poly.type
_entity_poly.pdbx_seq_one_letter_code
_entity_poly.pdbx_strand_id
1 'polypeptide(L)'
;INISVRRLGGSYGAKLSRNNLVSCACAVAAYVLNCPARFVMTIESMMLTMGKRSAAKHEYEIGVDANGIIQYLEQKLWHNAGATLNESIGCQCLNQTFSCYNNSTWSSVTYDVITDIPSNTFMQGS
;
A
#
# COMPACT_ATOMS: atom_id res chain seq x y z
N ILE A 1 -16.85 -1.01 -23.18
CA ILE A 1 -15.95 -2.03 -22.57
C ILE A 1 -16.74 -2.69 -21.45
N ASN A 2 -16.94 -4.01 -21.51
CA ASN A 2 -17.65 -4.76 -20.47
C ASN A 2 -16.63 -5.57 -19.66
N ILE A 3 -16.65 -5.45 -18.34
CA ILE A 3 -15.72 -6.13 -17.43
C ILE A 3 -16.54 -7.11 -16.58
N SER A 4 -16.07 -8.35 -16.47
CA SER A 4 -16.72 -9.36 -15.62
C SER A 4 -15.67 -10.08 -14.78
N VAL A 5 -15.99 -10.28 -13.49
CA VAL A 5 -15.14 -11.02 -12.55
C VAL A 5 -16.04 -12.01 -11.82
N ARG A 6 -15.81 -13.32 -12.04
CA ARG A 6 -16.58 -14.37 -11.37
C ARG A 6 -16.10 -14.63 -9.94
N ARG A 7 -14.79 -14.81 -9.77
CA ARG A 7 -14.12 -15.02 -8.48
C ARG A 7 -12.64 -14.65 -8.59
N LEU A 8 -12.00 -14.37 -7.46
CA LEU A 8 -10.56 -14.18 -7.35
C LEU A 8 -9.97 -15.26 -6.44
N GLY A 9 -8.87 -15.88 -6.87
CA GLY A 9 -8.05 -16.76 -6.03
C GLY A 9 -7.16 -15.95 -5.08
N GLY A 10 -7.75 -15.16 -4.19
CA GLY A 10 -7.05 -14.22 -3.32
C GLY A 10 -6.67 -12.90 -4.00
N SER A 11 -6.73 -11.82 -3.24
CA SER A 11 -6.35 -10.46 -3.67
C SER A 11 -5.43 -9.81 -2.65
N TYR A 12 -5.82 -9.86 -1.38
CA TYR A 12 -5.09 -9.30 -0.24
C TYR A 12 -4.73 -7.81 -0.37
N GLY A 13 -5.34 -7.07 -1.30
CA GLY A 13 -5.13 -5.63 -1.53
C GLY A 13 -4.59 -5.32 -2.93
N ALA A 14 -3.55 -6.03 -3.37
CA ALA A 14 -2.81 -5.73 -4.60
C ALA A 14 -3.68 -5.73 -5.88
N LYS A 15 -4.74 -6.55 -5.96
CA LYS A 15 -5.61 -6.59 -7.16
C LYS A 15 -6.61 -5.43 -7.23
N LEU A 16 -6.59 -4.46 -6.31
CA LEU A 16 -7.41 -3.24 -6.39
C LEU A 16 -6.99 -2.38 -7.58
N SER A 17 -5.70 -2.03 -7.67
CA SER A 17 -5.16 -1.15 -8.72
C SER A 17 -4.16 -1.86 -9.63
N ARG A 18 -3.36 -2.81 -9.11
CA ARG A 18 -2.21 -3.38 -9.84
C ARG A 18 -2.65 -4.31 -10.97
N ASN A 19 -3.88 -4.82 -10.92
CA ASN A 19 -4.45 -5.60 -12.01
C ASN A 19 -4.51 -4.79 -13.33
N ASN A 20 -4.59 -3.46 -13.25
CA ASN A 20 -4.68 -2.58 -14.41
C ASN A 20 -3.46 -2.72 -15.33
N LEU A 21 -2.28 -3.02 -14.80
CA LEU A 21 -1.05 -3.23 -15.60
C LEU A 21 -1.25 -4.37 -16.60
N VAL A 22 -1.73 -5.52 -16.11
CA VAL A 22 -1.94 -6.73 -16.91
C VAL A 22 -3.16 -6.56 -17.82
N SER A 23 -4.24 -5.98 -17.30
CA SER A 23 -5.49 -5.76 -18.05
C SER A 23 -5.27 -4.83 -19.25
N CYS A 24 -4.56 -3.71 -19.06
CA CYS A 24 -4.25 -2.77 -20.13
C CYS A 24 -3.29 -3.38 -21.17
N ALA A 25 -2.24 -4.07 -20.74
CA ALA A 25 -1.32 -4.75 -21.65
C ALA A 25 -2.05 -5.80 -22.51
N CYS A 26 -2.93 -6.60 -21.90
CA CYS A 26 -3.74 -7.59 -22.60
C CYS A 26 -4.75 -6.95 -23.58
N ALA A 27 -5.36 -5.82 -23.20
CA ALA A 27 -6.29 -5.10 -24.06
C ALA A 27 -5.60 -4.54 -25.31
N VAL A 28 -4.39 -3.99 -25.16
CA VAL A 28 -3.57 -3.52 -26.29
C VAL A 28 -3.20 -4.69 -27.21
N ALA A 29 -2.75 -5.81 -26.64
CA ALA A 29 -2.43 -7.00 -27.43
C ALA A 29 -3.64 -7.52 -28.23
N ALA A 30 -4.82 -7.61 -27.60
CA ALA A 30 -6.05 -8.04 -28.26
C ALA A 30 -6.47 -7.07 -29.38
N TYR A 31 -6.30 -5.76 -29.16
CA TYR A 31 -6.60 -4.74 -30.15
C TYR A 31 -5.67 -4.82 -31.36
N VAL A 32 -4.36 -4.92 -31.14
CA VAL A 32 -3.35 -4.94 -32.20
C VAL A 32 -3.42 -6.24 -33.01
N LEU A 33 -3.61 -7.39 -32.35
CA LEU A 33 -3.67 -8.70 -33.01
C LEU A 33 -5.06 -9.03 -33.56
N ASN A 34 -6.06 -8.19 -33.25
CA ASN A 34 -7.47 -8.39 -33.61
C ASN A 34 -7.99 -9.80 -33.26
N CYS A 35 -7.59 -10.32 -32.10
CA CYS A 35 -7.99 -11.65 -31.64
C CYS A 35 -8.08 -11.68 -30.10
N PRO A 36 -8.80 -12.66 -29.52
CA PRO A 36 -8.85 -12.82 -28.08
C PRO A 36 -7.45 -13.08 -27.49
N ALA A 37 -7.03 -12.24 -26.55
CA ALA A 37 -5.76 -12.38 -25.85
C ALA A 37 -5.96 -12.87 -24.40
N ARG A 38 -4.98 -13.61 -23.88
CA ARG A 38 -4.90 -14.01 -22.48
C ARG A 38 -3.51 -13.67 -21.94
N PHE A 39 -3.46 -12.90 -20.87
CA PHE A 39 -2.23 -12.59 -20.14
C PHE A 39 -2.25 -13.29 -18.78
N VAL A 40 -1.29 -14.18 -18.52
CA VAL A 40 -1.03 -14.77 -17.21
C VAL A 40 0.43 -14.51 -16.85
N MET A 41 0.66 -13.82 -15.73
CA MET A 41 2.01 -13.57 -15.24
C MET A 41 2.59 -14.82 -14.57
N THR A 42 3.90 -15.02 -14.70
CA THR A 42 4.62 -15.95 -13.81
C THR A 42 4.73 -15.35 -12.42
N ILE A 43 5.01 -16.20 -11.42
CA ILE A 43 5.12 -15.74 -10.03
C ILE A 43 6.29 -14.78 -9.84
N GLU A 44 7.40 -15.00 -10.55
CA GLU A 44 8.61 -14.18 -10.50
C GLU A 44 8.34 -12.78 -11.04
N SER A 45 7.74 -12.68 -12.24
CA SER A 45 7.36 -11.38 -12.80
C SER A 45 6.36 -10.65 -11.92
N MET A 46 5.42 -11.37 -11.30
CA MET A 46 4.45 -10.80 -10.38
C MET A 46 5.14 -10.20 -9.15
N MET A 47 6.02 -10.96 -8.49
CA MET A 47 6.74 -10.52 -7.29
C MET A 47 7.71 -9.35 -7.56
N LEU A 48 8.23 -9.26 -8.79
CA LEU A 48 9.13 -8.17 -9.19
C LEU A 48 8.38 -6.87 -9.51
N THR A 49 7.16 -6.93 -10.04
CA THR A 49 6.52 -5.73 -10.66
C THR A 49 5.29 -5.23 -9.91
N MET A 50 4.54 -6.09 -9.23
CA MET A 50 3.23 -5.74 -8.67
C MET A 50 3.29 -4.94 -7.38
N GLY A 51 4.49 -4.74 -6.83
CA GLY A 51 4.67 -4.11 -5.54
C GLY A 51 4.39 -5.03 -4.37
N LYS A 52 4.65 -4.53 -3.16
CA LYS A 52 4.43 -5.23 -1.89
C LYS A 52 3.88 -4.28 -0.84
N ARG A 53 3.80 -4.73 0.42
CA ARG A 53 3.50 -3.86 1.55
C ARG A 53 4.58 -2.77 1.67
N SER A 54 4.17 -1.53 1.87
CA SER A 54 5.09 -0.43 2.09
C SER A 54 5.92 -0.67 3.36
N ALA A 55 7.24 -0.59 3.24
CA ALA A 55 8.12 -0.58 4.39
C ALA A 55 7.93 0.74 5.15
N ALA A 56 7.85 0.67 6.47
CA ALA A 56 7.66 1.83 7.32
C ALA A 56 8.87 2.03 8.25
N LYS A 57 9.24 3.29 8.48
CA LYS A 57 10.15 3.71 9.54
C LYS A 57 9.34 4.57 10.52
N HIS A 58 9.53 4.33 11.81
CA HIS A 58 8.84 5.04 12.87
C HIS A 58 9.86 5.55 13.88
N GLU A 59 9.93 6.87 14.04
CA GLU A 59 10.68 7.52 15.12
C GLU A 59 9.67 8.12 16.08
N TYR A 60 9.85 7.88 17.37
CA TYR A 60 8.93 8.39 18.38
C TYR A 60 9.64 8.73 19.69
N GLU A 61 9.07 9.69 20.39
CA GLU A 61 9.38 10.02 21.78
C GLU A 61 8.10 9.94 22.60
N ILE A 62 8.14 9.23 23.72
CA ILE A 62 6.97 9.00 24.57
C ILE A 62 7.29 9.31 26.02
N GLY A 63 6.43 10.12 26.65
CA GLY A 63 6.46 10.39 28.07
C GLY A 63 5.37 9.61 28.80
N VAL A 64 5.74 8.89 29.85
CA VAL A 64 4.82 8.09 30.67
C VAL A 64 5.01 8.44 32.13
N ASP A 65 3.92 8.54 32.89
CA ASP A 65 3.98 8.79 34.34
C ASP A 65 4.26 7.50 35.15
N ALA A 66 4.37 7.63 36.48
CA ALA A 66 4.60 6.50 37.38
C ALA A 66 3.42 5.50 37.43
N ASN A 67 2.23 5.90 36.96
CA ASN A 67 1.04 5.05 36.90
C ASN A 67 0.92 4.33 35.53
N GLY A 68 1.83 4.58 34.59
CA GLY A 68 1.78 4.03 33.24
C GLY A 68 0.90 4.81 32.26
N ILE A 69 0.44 6.01 32.61
CA ILE A 69 -0.39 6.85 31.74
C ILE A 69 0.50 7.63 30.78
N ILE A 70 0.22 7.51 29.48
CA ILE A 70 0.89 8.26 28.43
C ILE A 70 0.54 9.74 28.56
N GLN A 71 1.55 10.57 28.83
CA GLN A 71 1.41 12.01 28.98
C GLN A 71 1.53 12.72 27.63
N TYR A 72 2.46 12.29 26.77
CA TYR A 72 2.62 12.76 25.41
C TYR A 72 3.24 11.70 24.51
N LEU A 73 3.01 11.83 23.21
CA LEU A 73 3.68 11.05 22.17
C LEU A 73 3.97 11.98 20.99
N GLU A 74 5.24 12.16 20.66
CA GLU A 74 5.68 12.80 19.43
C GLU A 74 6.17 11.72 18.46
N GLN A 75 5.56 11.61 17.28
CA GLN A 75 5.91 10.57 16.32
C GLN A 75 6.09 11.11 14.90
N LYS A 76 7.07 10.51 14.20
CA LYS A 76 7.31 10.72 12.77
C LYS A 76 7.31 9.36 12.07
N LEU A 77 6.47 9.24 11.04
CA LEU A 77 6.34 8.03 10.24
C LEU A 77 6.78 8.29 8.81
N TRP A 78 7.56 7.36 8.25
CA TRP A 78 7.90 7.37 6.84
C TRP A 78 7.46 6.06 6.22
N HIS A 79 6.77 6.14 5.09
CA HIS A 79 6.34 5.00 4.31
C HIS A 79 7.02 5.02 2.96
N ASN A 80 7.69 3.93 2.60
CA ASN A 80 8.27 3.81 1.26
C ASN A 80 7.15 3.50 0.26
N ALA A 81 6.78 4.46 -0.57
CA ALA A 81 5.77 4.31 -1.61
C ALA A 81 6.30 3.61 -2.88
N GLY A 82 7.63 3.48 -3.00
CA GLY A 82 8.32 3.05 -4.21
C GLY A 82 8.30 4.14 -5.28
N ALA A 83 8.27 3.74 -6.55
CA ALA A 83 8.46 4.69 -7.66
C ALA A 83 7.29 5.69 -7.87
N THR A 84 6.12 5.45 -7.26
CA THR A 84 4.93 6.29 -7.46
C THR A 84 4.13 6.44 -6.17
N LEU A 85 3.43 7.57 -6.00
CA LEU A 85 2.57 7.85 -4.83
C LEU A 85 1.12 7.37 -5.02
N ASN A 86 0.87 6.50 -6.00
CA ASN A 86 -0.49 6.12 -6.40
C ASN A 86 -1.31 5.43 -5.29
N GLU A 87 -0.62 4.82 -4.32
CA GLU A 87 -1.22 4.14 -3.17
C GLU A 87 -0.48 4.50 -1.89
N SER A 88 -0.43 5.80 -1.58
CA SER A 88 0.03 6.30 -0.29
C SER A 88 -0.83 5.71 0.85
N ILE A 89 -0.17 5.22 1.89
CA ILE A 89 -0.81 4.66 3.10
C ILE A 89 -0.55 5.51 4.34
N GLY A 90 0.25 6.58 4.24
CA GLY A 90 0.76 7.29 5.41
C GLY A 90 -0.33 7.81 6.35
N CYS A 91 -1.39 8.41 5.81
CA CYS A 91 -2.50 8.91 6.61
C CYS A 91 -3.35 7.80 7.24
N GLN A 92 -3.53 6.66 6.54
CA GLN A 92 -4.24 5.50 7.07
C GLN A 92 -3.46 4.87 8.21
N CYS A 93 -2.16 4.64 8.01
CA CYS A 93 -1.28 4.09 9.03
C CYS A 93 -1.19 4.99 10.26
N LEU A 94 -1.19 6.32 10.10
CA LEU A 94 -1.21 7.25 11.22
C LEU A 94 -2.46 7.05 12.11
N ASN A 95 -3.66 6.96 11.51
CA ASN A 95 -4.87 6.72 12.31
C ASN A 95 -4.82 5.39 13.07
N GLN A 96 -4.14 4.39 12.52
CA GLN A 96 -3.96 3.09 13.17
C GLN A 96 -2.98 3.15 14.34
N THR A 97 -2.04 4.10 14.39
CA THR A 97 -1.09 4.21 15.52
C THR A 97 -1.77 4.63 16.82
N PHE A 98 -2.94 5.27 16.75
CA PHE A 98 -3.72 5.64 17.93
C PHE A 98 -4.29 4.43 18.67
N SER A 99 -4.51 3.32 17.96
CA SER A 99 -5.06 2.08 18.53
C SER A 99 -6.30 2.37 19.40
N CYS A 100 -6.27 2.00 20.68
CA CYS A 100 -7.34 2.24 21.64
C CYS A 100 -6.95 3.23 22.76
N TYR A 101 -5.93 4.07 22.51
CA TYR A 101 -5.46 5.04 23.50
C TYR A 101 -6.05 6.43 23.26
N ASN A 102 -6.11 7.23 24.32
CA ASN A 102 -6.43 8.65 24.19
C ASN A 102 -5.24 9.37 23.56
N ASN A 103 -5.45 9.96 22.38
CA ASN A 103 -4.43 10.66 21.60
C ASN A 103 -4.46 12.18 21.75
N SER A 104 -5.22 12.72 22.72
CA SER A 104 -5.42 14.18 22.86
C SER A 104 -4.13 14.97 23.09
N THR A 105 -3.07 14.32 23.55
CA THR A 105 -1.74 14.91 23.81
C THR A 105 -0.68 14.46 22.80
N TRP A 106 -1.09 13.83 21.70
CA TRP A 106 -0.16 13.24 20.73
C TRP A 106 0.04 14.19 19.54
N SER A 107 1.27 14.27 19.06
CA SER A 107 1.66 15.02 17.88
C SER A 107 2.30 14.07 16.87
N SER A 108 1.82 14.09 15.62
CA SER A 108 2.21 13.09 14.64
C SER A 108 2.40 13.70 13.26
N VAL A 109 3.47 13.28 12.57
CA VAL A 109 3.73 13.65 11.17
C VAL A 109 4.01 12.39 10.36
N THR A 110 3.43 12.30 9.17
CA THR A 110 3.67 11.19 8.24
C THR A 110 4.25 11.70 6.93
N TYR A 111 5.13 10.90 6.34
CA TYR A 111 5.79 11.16 5.07
C TYR A 111 5.66 9.94 4.16
N ASP A 112 5.35 10.16 2.89
CA ASP A 112 5.49 9.15 1.85
C ASP A 112 6.77 9.42 1.06
N VAL A 113 7.60 8.39 0.93
CA VAL A 113 8.94 8.49 0.37
C VAL A 113 8.96 7.79 -0.99
N ILE A 114 9.32 8.56 -2.02
CA ILE A 114 9.54 8.03 -3.37
C ILE A 114 10.94 7.42 -3.43
N THR A 115 11.04 6.21 -3.99
CA THR A 115 12.32 5.51 -4.18
C THR A 115 12.30 4.71 -5.49
N ASP A 116 13.48 4.24 -5.93
CA ASP A 116 13.65 3.50 -7.20
C ASP A 116 13.27 2.02 -7.14
N ILE A 117 12.34 1.65 -6.25
CA ILE A 117 11.78 0.29 -6.16
C ILE A 117 10.38 0.24 -6.80
N PRO A 118 9.88 -0.95 -7.18
CA PRO A 118 8.51 -1.10 -7.66
C PRO A 118 7.52 -0.46 -6.69
N SER A 119 6.54 0.27 -7.22
CA SER A 119 5.57 0.99 -6.37
C SER A 119 4.84 0.01 -5.46
N ASN A 120 4.82 0.31 -4.17
CA ASN A 120 4.10 -0.48 -3.19
C ASN A 120 2.59 -0.28 -3.34
N THR A 121 1.83 -1.17 -2.72
CA THR A 121 0.38 -1.25 -2.88
C THR A 121 -0.29 -1.61 -1.56
N PHE A 122 -1.62 -1.44 -1.51
CA PHE A 122 -2.43 -1.87 -0.39
C PHE A 122 -2.24 -3.35 -0.12
N MET A 123 -2.12 -3.70 1.17
CA MET A 123 -2.01 -5.07 1.65
C MET A 123 -2.86 -5.22 2.89
N GLN A 124 -3.53 -6.36 3.07
CA GLN A 124 -4.45 -6.63 4.19
C GLN A 124 -3.97 -6.00 5.51
N GLY A 125 -4.78 -5.12 6.10
CA GLY A 125 -4.46 -4.37 7.32
C GLY A 125 -4.07 -2.90 7.10
N SER A 126 -3.82 -2.46 5.87
CA SER A 126 -3.83 -1.04 5.48
C SER A 126 -5.25 -0.55 5.21
#